data_AF-A0A7S3YEV2-F1
#
_entry.id   AF-A0A7S3YEV2-F1
#
_cell.length_a   1.000
_cell.length_b   1.000
_cell.length_c   1.000
_cell.angle_alpha   90.00
_cell.angle_beta   90.00
_cell.angle_gamma   90.00
#
_symmetry.space_group_name_H-M   'P 1'
#
loop_
_entity.id
_entity.type
_entity.pdbx_description
1 polymer ?
#
loop_
_entity_poly.entity_id
_entity_poly.type
_entity_poly.pdbx_seq_one_letter_code
_entity_poly.pdbx_strand_id
1 'polypeptide(L)'
;LALPLGPRQLRALVALVQAAVLETGGEGNGALALAKALVGRRVLLPEMYDLMDKVFEVAVRSHVPAARQAAAGAFAAYLLNYPLGEKRLQGHLDRLVGALGYAHEEGRLSAAAALQAVLQRLPA
;
A
#
# COMPACT_ATOMS: atom_id res chain seq x y z
N LEU A 1 -20.60 4.48 4.72
CA LEU A 1 -20.95 3.32 5.58
C LEU A 1 -19.82 3.10 6.57
N ALA A 2 -20.05 3.35 7.87
CA ALA A 2 -19.09 2.98 8.90
C ALA A 2 -19.00 1.44 8.97
N LEU A 3 -17.80 0.89 9.14
CA LEU A 3 -17.64 -0.54 9.39
C LEU A 3 -18.36 -0.89 10.70
N PRO A 4 -19.17 -1.96 10.76
CA PRO A 4 -19.83 -2.40 11.99
C PRO A 4 -18.83 -3.11 12.92
N LEU A 5 -17.65 -2.53 13.14
CA LEU A 5 -16.55 -3.09 13.92
C LEU A 5 -16.13 -2.09 14.99
N GLY A 6 -16.00 -2.56 16.24
CA GLY A 6 -15.47 -1.75 17.33
C GLY A 6 -13.95 -1.51 17.19
N PRO A 7 -13.38 -0.52 17.90
CA PRO A 7 -11.97 -0.14 17.77
C PRO A 7 -10.99 -1.31 17.96
N ARG A 8 -11.27 -2.22 18.90
CA ARG A 8 -10.42 -3.41 19.16
C ARG A 8 -10.46 -4.39 17.98
N GLN A 9 -11.64 -4.65 17.43
CA GLN A 9 -11.81 -5.54 16.28
C GLN A 9 -11.14 -4.94 15.04
N LEU A 10 -11.20 -3.62 14.88
CA LEU A 10 -10.57 -2.93 13.77
C LEU A 10 -9.03 -3.00 13.86
N ARG A 11 -8.44 -2.80 15.05
CA ARG A 11 -7.00 -3.01 15.27
C ARG A 11 -6.58 -4.46 14.99
N ALA A 12 -7.36 -5.42 15.49
CA ALA A 12 -7.10 -6.83 15.22
C ALA A 12 -7.17 -7.13 13.72
N LEU A 13 -8.12 -6.55 12.99
CA LEU A 13 -8.24 -6.70 11.54
C LEU A 13 -7.02 -6.12 10.81
N VAL A 14 -6.56 -4.92 11.19
CA VAL A 14 -5.34 -4.32 10.61
C VAL A 14 -4.12 -5.20 10.86
N ALA A 15 -3.96 -5.72 12.08
CA ALA A 15 -2.87 -6.62 12.43
C ALA A 15 -2.91 -7.94 11.63
N LEU A 16 -4.10 -8.52 11.44
CA LEU A 16 -4.30 -9.72 10.61
C LEU A 16 -3.95 -9.46 9.15
N VAL A 17 -4.42 -8.34 8.58
CA VAL A 17 -4.09 -7.94 7.21
C VAL A 17 -2.59 -7.74 7.06
N GLN A 18 -1.96 -7.07 8.01
CA GLN A 18 -0.52 -6.85 8.01
C GLN A 18 0.28 -8.16 8.03
N ALA A 19 -0.12 -9.14 8.85
CA ALA A 19 0.51 -10.45 8.86
C ALA A 19 0.34 -11.16 7.50
N ALA A 20 -0.88 -11.16 6.95
CA ALA A 20 -1.16 -11.80 5.67
C ALA A 20 -0.46 -11.15 4.47
N VAL A 21 -0.18 -9.84 4.51
CA VAL A 21 0.62 -9.15 3.48
C VAL A 21 2.08 -9.62 3.46
N LEU A 22 2.62 -10.10 4.58
CA LEU A 22 4.02 -10.55 4.69
C LEU A 22 4.24 -11.98 4.18
N GLU A 23 3.23 -12.83 4.24
CA GLU A 23 3.34 -14.27 3.94
C GLU A 23 3.31 -14.59 2.43
N THR A 24 3.58 -13.65 1.53
CA THR A 24 3.24 -13.77 0.09
C THR A 24 3.93 -14.93 -0.64
N GLY A 25 3.26 -16.10 -0.62
CA GLY A 25 3.26 -17.16 -1.62
C GLY A 25 1.84 -17.33 -2.17
N GLY A 26 1.47 -16.59 -3.22
CA GLY A 26 0.20 -16.74 -3.94
C GLY A 26 -1.08 -16.19 -3.30
N GLU A 27 -1.28 -16.27 -1.98
CA GLU A 27 -2.57 -15.99 -1.30
C GLU A 27 -2.77 -14.52 -0.83
N GLY A 28 -1.74 -13.67 -0.93
CA GLY A 28 -1.75 -12.30 -0.37
C GLY A 28 -2.64 -11.26 -1.07
N ASN A 29 -3.26 -11.59 -2.21
CA ASN A 29 -4.09 -10.63 -2.96
C ASN A 29 -5.36 -10.21 -2.19
N GLY A 30 -5.95 -11.11 -1.41
CA GLY A 30 -7.11 -10.79 -0.56
C GLY A 30 -6.75 -9.78 0.53
N ALA A 31 -5.59 -9.93 1.15
CA ALA A 31 -5.09 -9.01 2.17
C ALA A 31 -4.80 -7.61 1.59
N LEU A 32 -4.20 -7.55 0.39
CA LEU A 32 -3.97 -6.28 -0.31
C LEU A 32 -5.28 -5.57 -0.71
N ALA A 33 -6.27 -6.33 -1.17
CA ALA A 33 -7.60 -5.80 -1.45
C ALA A 33 -8.27 -5.24 -0.18
N LEU A 34 -8.13 -5.94 0.95
CA LEU A 34 -8.65 -5.49 2.23
C LEU A 34 -7.90 -4.25 2.74
N ALA A 35 -6.57 -4.19 2.60
CA ALA A 35 -5.78 -2.99 2.91
C ALA A 35 -6.27 -1.77 2.13
N LYS A 36 -6.49 -1.91 0.82
CA LYS A 36 -7.07 -0.86 -0.02
C LYS A 36 -8.47 -0.44 0.46
N ALA A 37 -9.30 -1.40 0.87
CA ALA A 37 -10.63 -1.11 1.40
C ALA A 37 -10.58 -0.34 2.74
N LEU A 38 -9.65 -0.68 3.63
CA LEU A 38 -9.43 0.02 4.91
C LEU A 38 -8.98 1.47 4.68
N VAL A 39 -8.09 1.69 3.70
CA VAL A 39 -7.70 3.03 3.23
C VAL A 39 -8.91 3.81 2.72
N GLY A 40 -9.70 3.22 1.81
CA GLY A 40 -10.88 3.87 1.22
C GLY A 40 -11.97 4.21 2.26
N ARG A 41 -12.05 3.44 3.34
CA ARG A 41 -12.96 3.70 4.48
C ARG A 41 -12.39 4.67 5.51
N ARG A 42 -11.20 5.24 5.28
CA ARG A 42 -10.51 6.17 6.19
C ARG A 42 -10.40 5.60 7.61
N VAL A 43 -9.92 4.37 7.74
CA VAL A 43 -9.57 3.81 9.06
C VAL A 43 -8.36 4.57 9.61
N LEU A 44 -8.55 5.41 10.63
CA LEU A 44 -7.51 6.29 11.18
C LEU A 44 -6.86 5.69 12.42
N LEU A 45 -6.10 4.62 12.22
CA LEU A 45 -5.36 3.93 13.26
C LEU A 45 -3.86 4.05 13.00
N PRO A 46 -3.00 4.24 14.02
CA PRO A 46 -1.55 4.26 13.84
C PRO A 46 -1.01 3.05 13.08
N GLU A 47 -1.60 1.88 13.31
CA GLU A 47 -1.23 0.61 12.68
C GLU A 47 -1.41 0.63 11.14
N MET A 48 -2.23 1.55 10.60
CA MET A 48 -2.36 1.73 9.16
C MET A 48 -1.07 2.26 8.52
N TYR A 49 -0.28 3.04 9.25
CA TYR A 49 1.00 3.53 8.76
C TYR A 49 1.96 2.37 8.50
N ASP A 50 2.11 1.48 9.48
CA ASP A 50 2.98 0.31 9.39
C ASP A 50 2.51 -0.68 8.32
N LEU A 51 1.20 -0.87 8.21
CA LEU A 51 0.60 -1.67 7.14
C LEU A 51 0.95 -1.10 5.76
N MET A 52 0.80 0.21 5.56
CA MET A 52 1.03 0.82 4.25
C MET A 52 2.51 0.92 3.89
N ASP A 53 3.41 0.97 4.86
CA ASP A 53 4.84 0.80 4.64
C ASP A 53 5.16 -0.61 4.08
N LYS A 54 4.49 -1.66 4.58
CA LYS A 54 4.64 -3.04 4.07
C LYS A 54 4.01 -3.22 2.69
N VAL A 55 2.85 -2.62 2.46
CA VAL A 55 2.22 -2.61 1.13
C VAL A 55 3.15 -1.94 0.10
N PHE A 56 3.83 -0.85 0.47
CA PHE A 56 4.84 -0.22 -0.39
C PHE A 56 6.00 -1.18 -0.71
N GLU A 57 6.53 -1.88 0.30
CA GLU A 57 7.58 -2.87 0.08
C GLU A 57 7.15 -3.98 -0.88
N VAL A 58 5.93 -4.52 -0.72
CA VAL A 58 5.37 -5.53 -1.63
C VAL A 58 5.22 -4.99 -3.05
N ALA A 59 4.76 -3.75 -3.20
CA ALA A 59 4.59 -3.11 -4.51
C ALA A 59 5.91 -3.01 -5.29
N VAL A 60 7.03 -2.79 -4.60
CA VAL A 60 8.34 -2.59 -5.21
C VAL A 60 9.16 -3.88 -5.29
N ARG A 61 9.03 -4.80 -4.32
CA ARG A 61 9.97 -5.93 -4.13
C ARG A 61 9.39 -7.31 -4.37
N SER A 62 8.07 -7.49 -4.42
CA SER A 62 7.49 -8.84 -4.58
C SER A 62 7.88 -9.45 -5.92
N HIS A 63 8.25 -10.72 -5.96
CA HIS A 63 8.49 -11.43 -7.22
C HIS A 63 7.20 -11.86 -7.92
N VAL A 64 6.04 -11.76 -7.26
CA VAL A 64 4.73 -12.14 -7.81
C VAL A 64 4.07 -10.93 -8.49
N PRO A 65 3.89 -10.92 -9.83
CA PRO A 65 3.38 -9.74 -10.55
C PRO A 65 1.99 -9.29 -10.10
N ALA A 66 1.08 -10.24 -9.82
CA ALA A 66 -0.27 -9.92 -9.35
C ALA A 66 -0.25 -9.22 -7.98
N ALA A 67 0.61 -9.66 -7.06
CA ALA A 67 0.76 -9.04 -5.75
C ALA A 67 1.33 -7.62 -5.87
N ARG A 68 2.34 -7.41 -6.74
CA ARG A 68 2.87 -6.07 -7.01
C ARG A 68 1.79 -5.12 -7.52
N GLN A 69 1.00 -5.56 -8.50
CA GLN A 69 -0.07 -4.72 -9.08
C GLN A 69 -1.15 -4.38 -8.05
N ALA A 70 -1.58 -5.36 -7.25
CA ALA A 70 -2.56 -5.14 -6.18
C ALA A 70 -2.02 -4.17 -5.11
N ALA A 71 -0.77 -4.35 -4.69
CA ALA A 71 -0.10 -3.50 -3.72
C ALA A 71 0.10 -2.07 -4.23
N ALA A 72 0.55 -1.89 -5.48
CA ALA A 72 0.67 -0.59 -6.12
C ALA A 72 -0.68 0.15 -6.17
N GLY A 73 -1.76 -0.56 -6.49
CA GLY A 73 -3.11 0.00 -6.48
C GLY A 73 -3.61 0.40 -5.09
N ALA A 74 -3.27 -0.37 -4.05
CA ALA A 74 -3.57 -0.04 -2.66
C ALA A 74 -2.75 1.17 -2.17
N PHE A 75 -1.46 1.20 -2.50
CA PHE A 75 -0.56 2.29 -2.13
C PHE A 75 -0.92 3.60 -2.83
N ALA A 76 -1.27 3.57 -4.11
CA ALA A 76 -1.76 4.76 -4.81
C ALA A 76 -3.05 5.30 -4.18
N ALA A 77 -3.99 4.43 -3.79
CA ALA A 77 -5.19 4.85 -3.08
C ALA A 77 -4.86 5.51 -1.73
N TYR A 78 -3.83 5.04 -1.04
CA TYR A 78 -3.35 5.60 0.22
C TYR A 78 -2.77 7.00 0.06
N LEU A 79 -1.86 7.19 -0.89
CA LEU A 79 -1.24 8.50 -1.13
C LEU A 79 -2.27 9.59 -1.48
N LEU A 80 -3.36 9.22 -2.15
CA LEU A 80 -4.32 10.18 -2.69
C LEU A 80 -5.53 10.43 -1.79
N ASN A 81 -5.99 9.41 -1.05
CA ASN A 81 -7.27 9.49 -0.33
C ASN A 81 -7.13 9.43 1.19
N TYR A 82 -5.97 8.99 1.69
CA TYR A 82 -5.72 8.92 3.12
C TYR A 82 -5.21 10.28 3.63
N PRO A 83 -5.66 10.76 4.81
CA PRO A 83 -5.24 12.05 5.34
C PRO A 83 -3.80 12.00 5.87
N LEU A 84 -2.84 12.00 4.95
CA LEU A 84 -1.41 12.01 5.23
C LEU A 84 -0.95 13.41 5.63
N GLY A 85 -0.08 13.49 6.62
CA GLY A 85 0.70 14.71 6.86
C GLY A 85 1.73 14.90 5.74
N GLU A 86 2.03 16.16 5.42
CA GLU A 86 2.94 16.57 4.34
C GLU A 86 4.28 15.83 4.37
N LYS A 87 4.94 15.77 5.53
CA LYS A 87 6.21 15.06 5.71
C LYS A 87 6.13 13.57 5.33
N ARG A 88 5.02 12.90 5.66
CA ARG A 88 4.85 11.47 5.36
C ARG A 88 4.56 11.26 3.87
N LEU A 89 3.74 12.12 3.28
CA LEU A 89 3.51 12.10 1.84
C LEU A 89 4.82 12.30 1.08
N GLN A 90 5.60 13.33 1.41
CA GLN A 90 6.89 13.59 0.78
C GLN A 90 7.85 12.41 0.95
N GLY A 91 7.97 11.84 2.16
CA GLY A 91 8.84 10.69 2.40
C GLY A 91 8.44 9.43 1.63
N HIS A 92 7.16 9.26 1.28
CA HIS A 92 6.73 8.19 0.37
C HIS A 92 7.08 8.48 -1.09
N LEU A 93 6.92 9.73 -1.55
CA LEU A 93 7.29 10.15 -2.89
C LEU A 93 8.81 10.02 -3.11
N ASP A 94 9.62 10.46 -2.14
CA ASP A 94 11.08 10.34 -2.18
C ASP A 94 11.52 8.87 -2.26
N ARG A 95 10.89 7.99 -1.47
CA ARG A 95 11.14 6.55 -1.54
C ARG A 95 10.72 5.94 -2.88
N LEU A 96 9.61 6.38 -3.45
CA LEU A 96 9.13 5.89 -4.74
C LEU A 96 10.07 6.30 -5.88
N VAL A 97 10.52 7.56 -5.89
CA VAL A 97 11.52 8.06 -6.86
C VAL A 97 12.85 7.35 -6.66
N GLY A 98 13.30 7.18 -5.40
CA GLY A 98 14.52 6.44 -5.08
C GLY A 98 14.48 4.97 -5.56
N ALA A 99 13.31 4.33 -5.52
CA ALA A 99 13.12 2.96 -5.99
C ALA A 99 13.32 2.81 -7.51
N LEU A 100 13.19 3.88 -8.30
CA LEU A 100 13.53 3.88 -9.73
C LEU A 100 15.04 3.67 -9.97
N GLY A 101 15.88 3.97 -8.98
CA GLY A 101 17.33 3.78 -9.02
C GLY A 101 17.80 2.39 -8.57
N TYR A 102 16.89 1.43 -8.35
CA TYR A 102 17.28 0.08 -7.89
C TYR A 102 18.18 -0.64 -8.91
N ALA A 103 19.13 -1.42 -8.39
CA ALA A 103 20.10 -2.16 -9.20
C ALA A 103 19.42 -3.19 -10.12
N HIS A 104 18.37 -3.86 -9.63
CA HIS A 104 17.63 -4.87 -10.37
C HIS A 104 16.54 -4.25 -11.25
N GLU A 105 16.49 -4.66 -12.52
CA GLU A 105 15.52 -4.18 -13.51
C GLU A 105 14.07 -4.43 -13.09
N GLU A 106 13.77 -5.61 -12.55
CA GLU A 106 12.44 -5.96 -12.06
C GLU A 106 11.93 -4.98 -10.99
N GLY A 107 12.83 -4.54 -10.10
CA GLY A 107 12.54 -3.53 -9.08
C GLY A 107 12.22 -2.17 -9.69
N ARG A 108 13.00 -1.74 -10.69
CA ARG A 108 12.76 -0.47 -11.40
C ARG A 108 11.44 -0.46 -12.16
N LEU A 109 11.13 -1.53 -12.88
CA LEU A 109 9.85 -1.68 -13.59
C LEU A 109 8.66 -1.63 -12.63
N SER A 110 8.81 -2.25 -11.45
CA SER A 110 7.78 -2.25 -10.41
C SER A 110 7.57 -0.87 -9.79
N ALA A 111 8.66 -0.16 -9.49
CA ALA A 111 8.61 1.22 -9.02
C ALA A 111 7.98 2.17 -10.07
N ALA A 112 8.34 2.00 -11.35
CA ALA A 112 7.76 2.77 -12.45
C ALA A 112 6.26 2.51 -12.61
N ALA A 113 5.82 1.26 -12.50
CA ALA A 113 4.40 0.91 -12.52
C ALA A 113 3.64 1.50 -11.32
N ALA A 114 4.23 1.50 -10.13
CA ALA A 114 3.65 2.15 -8.95
C ALA A 114 3.55 3.67 -9.13
N LEU A 115 4.59 4.32 -9.67
CA LEU A 115 4.56 5.75 -10.01
C LEU A 115 3.48 6.06 -11.05
N GLN A 116 3.40 5.27 -12.12
CA GLN A 116 2.35 5.41 -13.14
C GLN A 116 0.96 5.29 -12.51
N ALA A 117 0.74 4.35 -11.60
CA ALA A 117 -0.53 4.18 -10.90
C ALA A 117 -0.91 5.41 -10.04
N VAL A 118 0.07 6.08 -9.42
CA VAL A 118 -0.16 7.33 -8.69
C VAL A 118 -0.50 8.45 -9.67
N LEU A 119 0.32 8.66 -10.71
CA LEU A 119 0.17 9.73 -11.69
C LEU A 119 -1.19 9.68 -12.41
N GLN A 120 -1.65 8.48 -12.81
CA GLN A 120 -2.94 8.28 -13.48
C GLN A 120 -4.16 8.68 -12.62
N ARG A 121 -3.98 8.88 -11.32
CA ARG A 121 -5.05 9.20 -10.38
C ARG A 121 -4.93 10.62 -9.82
N LEU A 122 -3.90 11.38 -10.21
CA LEU A 122 -3.82 12.80 -9.88
C LEU A 122 -4.89 13.55 -10.69
N PRO A 123 -5.57 14.54 -10.07
CA PRO A 123 -6.40 15.46 -10.82
C PRO A 123 -5.52 16.24 -11.82
N ALA A 124 -6.07 16.48 -13.02
CA ALA A 124 -5.42 17.25 -14.09
C ALA A 124 -5.38 18.75 -13.79
#